data_AF-A0A8H8NAE2-F1
#
_entry.id   AF-A0A8H8NAE2-F1
#
_cell.length_a   1.000
_cell.length_b   1.000
_cell.length_c   1.000
_cell.angle_alpha   90.00
_cell.angle_beta   90.00
_cell.angle_gamma   90.00
#
_symmetry.space_group_name_H-M   'P 1'
#
loop_
_entity.id
_entity.type
_entity.pdbx_description
1 polymer ?
#
loop_
_entity_poly.entity_id
_entity_poly.type
_entity_poly.pdbx_seq_one_letter_code
_entity_poly.pdbx_strand_id
1 'polypeptide(L)'
;MLSSAIFVTAALAKLASAQTYSVAQEFKGTTFFDGWTFTNGNDAKNWGNVAYLPKEAATSQGLAYVNPAGNAIIKVDNTTVGNPDDMAYGRASVKMNTTQPFTKGSLVVMDALHLPYGCSVWPGYWSQGSPEDAWPAYGEIDIIENVNLAPINQMALHTSQGCTLAPDAQMTGKIVSNDCYNGTNGNQGCIVQMPENSYGQAFAQNGGGVYALEWSSTGKGFQAWFFPRNAIPVDMASAHPDPSTWGTPTAAWPESGCDSSKHFGPQTLIFDISVCGSWAGETSVFQSTCPNQGSCLDLVRNPRNYDTAYFEVAYVRIYSDGSSGGSAGGASLPSGSSTGSAKPTHTSSTGSTNAGSSANDAASVSSHFLTPAASLALGVIAAWFML
;
A
#
# COMPACT_ATOMS: atom_id res chain seq x y z
N MET A 1 -16.09 -11.47 -73.66
CA MET A 1 -16.63 -10.65 -72.56
C MET A 1 -16.38 -11.40 -71.26
N LEU A 2 -15.26 -11.12 -70.59
CA LEU A 2 -14.96 -11.73 -69.29
C LEU A 2 -15.66 -10.91 -68.20
N SER A 3 -16.46 -11.60 -67.40
CA SER A 3 -17.20 -11.03 -66.27
C SER A 3 -16.28 -10.97 -65.05
N SER A 4 -15.88 -9.76 -64.64
CA SER A 4 -15.10 -9.54 -63.43
C SER A 4 -16.03 -9.52 -62.21
N ALA A 5 -15.98 -10.57 -61.40
CA ALA A 5 -16.63 -10.60 -60.10
C ALA A 5 -15.79 -9.80 -59.09
N ILE A 6 -16.35 -8.70 -58.58
CA ILE A 6 -15.77 -7.91 -57.49
C ILE A 6 -16.10 -8.62 -56.18
N PHE A 7 -15.10 -9.21 -55.54
CA PHE A 7 -15.20 -9.68 -54.16
C PHE A 7 -15.10 -8.49 -53.22
N VAL A 8 -16.21 -8.10 -52.59
CA VAL A 8 -16.22 -7.14 -51.48
C VAL A 8 -15.88 -7.90 -50.21
N THR A 9 -14.63 -7.78 -49.75
CA THR A 9 -14.23 -8.21 -48.41
C THR A 9 -14.80 -7.25 -47.38
N ALA A 10 -15.84 -7.67 -46.67
CA ALA A 10 -16.34 -6.94 -45.51
C ALA A 10 -15.31 -7.01 -44.38
N ALA A 11 -14.56 -5.93 -44.17
CA ALA A 11 -13.72 -5.78 -42.99
C ALA A 11 -14.64 -5.62 -41.77
N LEU A 12 -14.76 -6.67 -40.95
CA LEU A 12 -15.31 -6.57 -39.61
C LEU A 12 -14.33 -5.73 -38.77
N ALA A 13 -14.59 -4.42 -38.69
CA ALA A 13 -13.98 -3.59 -37.68
C ALA A 13 -14.43 -4.13 -36.31
N LYS A 14 -13.53 -4.79 -35.59
CA LYS A 14 -13.74 -5.03 -34.16
C LYS A 14 -13.84 -3.65 -33.51
N LEU A 15 -15.06 -3.27 -33.13
CA LEU A 15 -15.26 -2.15 -32.22
C LEU A 15 -14.55 -2.54 -30.92
N ALA A 16 -13.32 -2.05 -30.74
CA ALA A 16 -12.66 -2.08 -29.45
C ALA A 16 -13.50 -1.15 -28.55
N SER A 17 -14.30 -1.73 -27.66
CA SER A 17 -14.92 -0.94 -26.60
C SER A 17 -13.78 -0.40 -25.75
N ALA A 18 -13.59 0.92 -25.74
CA ALA A 18 -12.71 1.54 -24.76
C ALA A 18 -13.21 1.17 -23.35
N GLN A 19 -12.29 0.80 -22.48
CA GLN A 19 -12.61 0.47 -21.10
C GLN A 19 -13.02 1.76 -20.38
N THR A 20 -14.29 1.88 -20.01
CA THR A 20 -14.78 3.08 -19.33
C THR A 20 -14.73 2.87 -17.82
N TYR A 21 -13.85 3.61 -17.14
CA TYR A 21 -13.78 3.62 -15.69
C TYR A 21 -14.77 4.61 -15.07
N SER A 22 -15.29 4.29 -13.89
CA SER A 22 -16.13 5.17 -13.08
C SER A 22 -15.75 5.05 -11.61
N VAL A 23 -15.83 6.15 -10.85
CA VAL A 23 -15.44 6.17 -9.44
C VAL A 23 -16.28 5.17 -8.63
N ALA A 24 -15.62 4.22 -7.99
CA ALA A 24 -16.22 3.25 -7.07
C ALA A 24 -15.95 3.62 -5.61
N GLN A 25 -14.75 4.14 -5.30
CA GLN A 25 -14.38 4.65 -3.98
C GLN A 25 -13.56 5.94 -4.13
N GLU A 26 -13.75 6.91 -3.23
CA GLU A 26 -12.99 8.16 -3.20
C GLU A 26 -12.62 8.53 -1.75
N PHE A 27 -11.35 8.82 -1.54
CA PHE A 27 -10.79 9.27 -0.26
C PHE A 27 -10.08 10.61 -0.51
N LYS A 28 -10.65 11.72 -0.05
CA LYS A 28 -10.08 13.06 -0.18
C LYS A 28 -10.62 14.01 0.88
N GLY A 29 -9.91 15.10 1.15
CA GLY A 29 -10.41 16.15 2.05
C GLY A 29 -10.79 15.60 3.43
N THR A 30 -11.83 16.20 4.03
CA THR A 30 -12.30 15.85 5.38
C THR A 30 -12.80 14.42 5.51
N THR A 31 -13.15 13.75 4.40
CA THR A 31 -13.67 12.38 4.40
C THR A 31 -12.60 11.34 4.04
N PHE A 32 -11.32 11.75 3.89
CA PHE A 32 -10.24 10.84 3.48
C PHE A 32 -10.17 9.59 4.38
N PHE A 33 -10.32 9.75 5.69
CA PHE A 33 -10.14 8.68 6.67
C PHE A 33 -11.42 7.86 6.96
N ASP A 34 -12.55 8.09 6.27
CA ASP A 34 -13.84 7.49 6.62
C ASP A 34 -13.94 6.01 6.24
N GLY A 35 -13.30 5.59 5.14
CA GLY A 35 -13.33 4.21 4.66
C GLY A 35 -12.10 3.38 5.02
N TRP A 36 -11.39 3.74 6.10
CA TRP A 36 -10.17 3.07 6.55
C TRP A 36 -10.31 2.45 7.95
N THR A 37 -9.76 1.26 8.12
CA THR A 37 -9.60 0.59 9.41
C THR A 37 -8.16 0.74 9.87
N PHE A 38 -7.95 1.22 11.09
CA PHE A 38 -6.62 1.43 11.67
C PHE A 38 -6.17 0.21 12.47
N THR A 39 -4.92 -0.18 12.31
CA THR A 39 -4.29 -1.22 13.12
C THR A 39 -3.85 -0.63 14.46
N ASN A 40 -4.09 -1.37 15.54
CA ASN A 40 -3.55 -1.08 16.86
C ASN A 40 -2.60 -2.22 17.27
N GLY A 41 -1.34 -1.90 17.50
CA GLY A 41 -0.35 -2.89 17.95
C GLY A 41 1.04 -2.67 17.38
N ASN A 42 1.91 -3.64 17.59
CA ASN A 42 3.26 -3.66 17.03
C ASN A 42 3.29 -4.27 15.63
N ASP A 43 4.39 -4.06 14.92
CA ASP A 43 4.64 -4.71 13.64
C ASP A 43 5.26 -6.10 13.83
N ALA A 44 4.44 -7.06 14.24
CA ALA A 44 4.89 -8.43 14.50
C ALA A 44 5.31 -9.19 13.23
N LYS A 45 4.86 -8.75 12.04
CA LYS A 45 5.12 -9.44 10.77
C LYS A 45 6.45 -9.03 10.17
N ASN A 46 6.74 -7.72 10.15
CA ASN A 46 7.99 -7.19 9.58
C ASN A 46 9.03 -6.88 10.65
N TRP A 47 8.71 -7.17 11.92
CA TRP A 47 9.55 -6.91 13.09
C TRP A 47 9.97 -5.44 13.23
N GLY A 48 9.12 -4.53 12.75
CA GLY A 48 9.35 -3.09 12.84
C GLY A 48 9.39 -2.62 14.29
N ASN A 49 10.30 -1.69 14.60
CA ASN A 49 10.40 -1.01 15.90
C ASN A 49 9.39 0.15 15.97
N VAL A 50 8.12 -0.17 15.74
CA VAL A 50 7.00 0.75 15.54
C VAL A 50 5.81 0.34 16.41
N ALA A 51 5.02 1.33 16.83
CA ALA A 51 3.75 1.14 17.51
C ALA A 51 2.63 1.79 16.68
N TYR A 52 1.83 0.97 16.00
CA TYR A 52 0.67 1.44 15.26
C TYR A 52 -0.46 1.80 16.21
N LEU A 53 -1.00 3.01 16.04
CA LEU A 53 -2.05 3.54 16.90
C LEU A 53 -3.45 3.37 16.28
N PRO A 54 -4.48 3.10 17.11
CA PRO A 54 -5.87 3.14 16.65
C PRO A 54 -6.25 4.57 16.22
N LYS A 55 -7.29 4.69 15.38
CA LYS A 55 -7.70 5.95 14.74
C LYS A 55 -7.82 7.12 15.71
N GLU A 56 -8.48 6.92 16.85
CA GLU A 56 -8.68 7.97 17.85
C GLU A 56 -7.35 8.49 18.42
N ALA A 57 -6.44 7.57 18.75
CA ALA A 57 -5.13 7.93 19.28
C ALA A 57 -4.26 8.59 18.20
N ALA A 58 -4.21 8.04 16.98
CA ALA A 58 -3.48 8.60 15.86
C ALA A 58 -3.95 10.03 15.53
N THR A 59 -5.25 10.29 15.50
CA THR A 59 -5.78 11.63 15.26
C THR A 59 -5.49 12.58 16.43
N SER A 60 -5.69 12.14 17.69
CA SER A 60 -5.42 12.99 18.86
C SER A 60 -3.96 13.41 19.00
N GLN A 61 -3.03 12.56 18.53
CA GLN A 61 -1.58 12.80 18.54
C GLN A 61 -1.09 13.47 17.24
N GLY A 62 -1.98 13.80 16.30
CA GLY A 62 -1.60 14.47 15.04
C GLY A 62 -0.83 13.58 14.06
N LEU A 63 -1.00 12.25 14.14
CA LEU A 63 -0.38 11.28 13.23
C LEU A 63 -1.25 10.98 11.99
N ALA A 64 -2.56 11.19 12.09
CA ALA A 64 -3.52 11.07 10.99
C ALA A 64 -4.52 12.23 11.02
N TYR A 65 -4.42 13.16 10.07
CA TYR A 65 -5.27 14.35 10.00
C TYR A 65 -5.33 14.93 8.58
N VAL A 66 -6.22 15.90 8.37
CA VAL A 66 -6.31 16.66 7.11
C VAL A 66 -5.70 18.04 7.33
N ASN A 67 -4.71 18.41 6.52
CA ASN A 67 -4.03 19.70 6.62
C ASN A 67 -4.92 20.84 6.09
N PRO A 68 -4.55 22.12 6.29
CA PRO A 68 -5.35 23.26 5.81
C PRO A 68 -5.54 23.33 4.29
N ALA A 69 -4.70 22.65 3.50
CA ALA A 69 -4.86 22.55 2.04
C ALA A 69 -5.89 21.47 1.62
N GLY A 70 -6.42 20.70 2.57
CA GLY A 70 -7.35 19.60 2.30
C GLY A 70 -6.67 18.26 2.01
N ASN A 71 -5.36 18.16 2.19
CA ASN A 71 -4.61 16.93 1.95
C ASN A 71 -4.55 16.09 3.23
N ALA A 72 -4.64 14.77 3.08
CA ALA A 72 -4.45 13.84 4.18
C ALA A 72 -2.95 13.74 4.54
N ILE A 73 -2.66 13.83 5.84
CA ILE A 73 -1.35 13.60 6.43
C ILE A 73 -1.41 12.30 7.23
N ILE A 74 -0.51 11.38 6.91
CA ILE A 74 -0.29 10.12 7.63
C ILE A 74 1.18 10.08 7.99
N LYS A 75 1.53 10.07 9.27
CA LYS A 75 2.92 10.28 9.69
C LYS A 75 3.36 9.46 10.89
N VAL A 76 4.67 9.30 10.98
CA VAL A 76 5.37 8.83 12.18
C VAL A 76 5.42 9.97 13.20
N ASP A 77 5.35 9.65 14.49
CA ASP A 77 5.60 10.62 15.56
C ASP A 77 7.00 11.21 15.42
N ASN A 78 7.06 12.54 15.30
CA ASN A 78 8.29 13.31 15.20
C ASN A 78 8.41 14.34 16.35
N THR A 79 7.79 14.06 17.50
CA THR A 79 7.78 14.94 18.67
C THR A 79 8.21 14.27 19.97
N THR A 80 7.86 13.00 20.20
CA THR A 80 8.17 12.32 21.47
C THR A 80 9.59 11.76 21.49
N VAL A 81 10.35 12.12 22.52
CA VAL A 81 11.65 11.49 22.84
C VAL A 81 11.40 10.15 23.51
N GLY A 82 11.90 9.06 22.90
CA GLY A 82 11.74 7.72 23.44
C GLY A 82 12.59 7.51 24.70
N ASN A 83 12.00 6.90 25.74
CA ASN A 83 12.70 6.60 26.98
C ASN A 83 13.82 5.56 26.75
N PRO A 84 15.11 5.87 26.97
CA PRO A 84 16.20 4.93 26.72
C PRO A 84 16.09 3.62 27.50
N ASP A 85 15.45 3.64 28.67
CA ASP A 85 15.27 2.47 29.54
C ASP A 85 14.08 1.58 29.11
N ASP A 86 13.21 2.08 28.23
CA ASP A 86 12.12 1.29 27.67
C ASP A 86 12.62 0.52 26.44
N MET A 87 13.00 -0.73 26.66
CA MET A 87 13.46 -1.65 25.60
C MET A 87 12.32 -2.10 24.66
N ALA A 88 11.06 -1.92 25.05
CA ALA A 88 9.89 -2.23 24.23
C ALA A 88 9.38 -1.00 23.46
N TYR A 89 10.05 0.15 23.58
CA TYR A 89 9.64 1.38 22.92
C TYR A 89 9.57 1.19 21.41
N GLY A 90 8.37 1.26 20.85
CA GLY A 90 8.11 1.41 19.42
C GLY A 90 7.77 2.87 19.11
N ARG A 91 8.30 3.41 18.02
CA ARG A 91 7.92 4.77 17.61
C ARG A 91 6.49 4.76 17.10
N ALA A 92 5.66 5.69 17.58
CA ALA A 92 4.26 5.75 17.18
C ALA A 92 4.11 6.06 15.69
N SER A 93 3.23 5.34 15.01
CA SER A 93 2.96 5.47 13.57
C SER A 93 1.53 5.02 13.25
N VAL A 94 1.19 4.99 11.96
CA VAL A 94 -0.12 4.59 11.45
C VAL A 94 0.06 3.44 10.46
N LYS A 95 -0.76 2.40 10.62
CA LYS A 95 -1.08 1.40 9.60
C LYS A 95 -2.60 1.37 9.46
N MET A 96 -3.09 1.46 8.23
CA MET A 96 -4.51 1.42 7.95
C MET A 96 -4.80 0.79 6.60
N ASN A 97 -5.93 0.11 6.50
CA ASN A 97 -6.39 -0.53 5.27
C ASN A 97 -7.80 -0.11 4.88
N THR A 98 -8.13 -0.14 3.59
CA THR A 98 -9.49 0.16 3.15
C THR A 98 -10.47 -0.86 3.70
N THR A 99 -11.68 -0.40 3.98
CA THR A 99 -12.81 -1.22 4.44
C THR A 99 -13.46 -2.01 3.30
N GLN A 100 -13.28 -1.56 2.05
CA GLN A 100 -13.76 -2.25 0.86
C GLN A 100 -12.58 -2.59 -0.05
N PRO A 101 -12.51 -3.84 -0.56
CA PRO A 101 -11.46 -4.21 -1.49
C PRO A 101 -11.74 -3.66 -2.89
N PHE A 102 -10.70 -3.63 -3.73
CA PHE A 102 -10.82 -3.52 -5.18
C PHE A 102 -10.59 -4.89 -5.83
N THR A 103 -11.06 -5.06 -7.06
CA THR A 103 -11.01 -6.35 -7.77
C THR A 103 -10.46 -6.17 -9.18
N LYS A 104 -10.31 -7.27 -9.92
CA LYS A 104 -10.14 -7.23 -11.37
C LYS A 104 -11.19 -6.33 -12.02
N GLY A 105 -10.78 -5.53 -13.00
CA GLY A 105 -11.58 -4.44 -13.58
C GLY A 105 -11.47 -3.11 -12.83
N SER A 106 -10.48 -2.95 -11.94
CA SER A 106 -10.29 -1.70 -11.19
C SER A 106 -9.09 -0.89 -11.67
N LEU A 107 -9.16 0.42 -11.46
CA LEU A 107 -8.06 1.36 -11.59
C LEU A 107 -7.89 2.08 -10.25
N VAL A 108 -6.73 1.97 -9.62
CA VAL A 108 -6.39 2.61 -8.35
C VAL A 108 -5.46 3.78 -8.65
N VAL A 109 -5.79 4.98 -8.15
CA VAL A 109 -5.02 6.21 -8.38
C VAL A 109 -4.76 6.91 -7.05
N MET A 110 -3.51 7.27 -6.79
CA MET A 110 -3.12 8.11 -5.67
C MET A 110 -2.34 9.33 -6.15
N ASP A 111 -2.87 10.52 -5.85
CA ASP A 111 -2.14 11.79 -6.00
C ASP A 111 -1.51 12.16 -4.66
N ALA A 112 -0.17 12.20 -4.62
CA ALA A 112 0.60 12.54 -3.44
C ALA A 112 1.58 13.68 -3.70
N LEU A 113 1.75 14.55 -2.70
CA LEU A 113 2.71 15.65 -2.70
C LEU A 113 3.99 15.28 -1.94
N HIS A 114 3.89 14.35 -1.00
CA HIS A 114 5.01 13.86 -0.20
C HIS A 114 4.84 12.36 0.08
N LEU A 115 5.93 11.60 -0.02
CA LEU A 115 6.03 10.21 0.44
C LEU A 115 7.03 10.16 1.60
N PRO A 116 6.83 9.31 2.62
CA PRO A 116 7.76 9.23 3.74
C PRO A 116 9.15 8.81 3.25
N TYR A 117 10.19 9.39 3.83
CA TYR A 117 11.57 8.92 3.65
C TYR A 117 12.43 9.35 4.82
N GLY A 118 13.60 8.73 4.98
CA GLY A 118 14.53 9.03 6.05
C GLY A 118 15.17 7.76 6.57
N CYS A 119 16.37 7.86 7.15
CA CYS A 119 17.00 6.71 7.79
C CYS A 119 16.07 6.11 8.85
N SER A 120 15.98 4.77 8.87
CA SER A 120 15.08 3.98 9.73
C SER A 120 13.63 3.91 9.23
N VAL A 121 13.21 4.65 8.21
CA VAL A 121 11.83 4.68 7.73
C VAL A 121 11.58 3.59 6.68
N TRP A 122 10.47 2.86 6.80
CA TRP A 122 9.98 1.90 5.81
C TRP A 122 8.50 2.15 5.54
N PRO A 123 8.14 2.98 4.56
CA PRO A 123 6.76 3.22 4.20
C PRO A 123 6.25 2.27 3.13
N GLY A 124 4.95 2.01 3.19
CA GLY A 124 4.20 1.24 2.20
C GLY A 124 2.93 1.97 1.77
N TYR A 125 2.70 2.00 0.45
CA TYR A 125 1.37 2.11 -0.15
C TYR A 125 1.20 0.92 -1.09
N TRP A 126 0.43 -0.07 -0.64
CA TRP A 126 0.41 -1.41 -1.22
C TRP A 126 -0.98 -2.02 -1.03
N SER A 127 -1.22 -3.20 -1.59
CA SER A 127 -2.46 -3.92 -1.38
C SER A 127 -2.24 -5.41 -1.15
N GLN A 128 -3.11 -6.02 -0.37
CA GLN A 128 -3.03 -7.44 -0.05
C GLN A 128 -4.38 -8.14 -0.27
N GLY A 129 -4.32 -9.36 -0.78
CA GLY A 129 -5.48 -10.23 -0.89
C GLY A 129 -5.95 -10.78 0.46
N SER A 130 -7.26 -10.96 0.61
CA SER A 130 -7.87 -11.52 1.81
C SER A 130 -8.17 -13.02 1.71
N PRO A 131 -8.15 -13.78 2.83
CA PRO A 131 -7.79 -13.33 4.18
C PRO A 131 -6.27 -13.16 4.36
N GLU A 132 -5.88 -12.27 5.28
CA GLU A 132 -4.49 -11.83 5.47
C GLU A 132 -3.53 -12.96 5.88
N ASP A 133 -4.04 -13.98 6.57
CA ASP A 133 -3.30 -15.17 7.04
C ASP A 133 -3.06 -16.21 5.94
N ALA A 134 -3.70 -16.06 4.78
CA ALA A 134 -3.48 -16.91 3.62
C ALA A 134 -2.37 -16.40 2.69
N TRP A 135 -1.67 -15.32 3.03
CA TRP A 135 -0.58 -14.80 2.22
C TRP A 135 0.49 -15.87 1.91
N PRO A 136 0.97 -15.99 0.65
CA PRO A 136 0.74 -15.11 -0.50
C PRO A 136 -0.37 -15.61 -1.45
N ALA A 137 -1.27 -16.49 -1.00
CA ALA A 137 -2.20 -17.21 -1.88
C ALA A 137 -3.13 -16.30 -2.69
N TYR A 138 -3.42 -15.10 -2.18
CA TYR A 138 -4.25 -14.09 -2.82
C TYR A 138 -3.48 -12.85 -3.27
N GLY A 139 -2.17 -12.96 -3.32
CA GLY A 139 -1.28 -11.94 -3.86
C GLY A 139 -1.12 -10.70 -3.00
N GLU A 140 -0.06 -9.98 -3.31
CA GLU A 140 0.31 -8.68 -2.75
C GLU A 140 0.86 -7.81 -3.89
N ILE A 141 0.54 -6.52 -3.85
CA ILE A 141 0.90 -5.53 -4.87
C ILE A 141 1.50 -4.31 -4.17
N ASP A 142 2.80 -4.13 -4.31
CA ASP A 142 3.51 -3.00 -3.74
C ASP A 142 3.56 -1.88 -4.76
N ILE A 143 2.78 -0.82 -4.53
CA ILE A 143 2.68 0.33 -5.44
C ILE A 143 3.77 1.35 -5.09
N ILE A 144 4.02 1.55 -3.80
CA ILE A 144 5.14 2.33 -3.28
C ILE A 144 5.71 1.56 -2.11
N GLU A 145 6.95 1.12 -2.26
CA GLU A 145 7.69 0.52 -1.17
C GLU A 145 9.19 0.73 -1.35
N ASN A 146 9.81 1.30 -0.33
CA ASN A 146 11.26 1.32 -0.23
C ASN A 146 11.66 1.56 1.23
N VAL A 147 12.95 1.69 1.48
CA VAL A 147 13.47 1.86 2.83
C VAL A 147 14.50 2.97 2.92
N ASN A 148 14.64 3.55 4.11
CA ASN A 148 15.69 4.48 4.45
C ASN A 148 15.71 5.71 3.51
N LEU A 149 16.88 6.04 2.96
CA LEU A 149 17.10 7.12 2.00
C LEU A 149 17.18 6.62 0.54
N ALA A 150 16.60 5.45 0.24
CA ALA A 150 16.53 5.00 -1.14
C ALA A 150 15.90 6.10 -2.03
N PRO A 151 16.45 6.39 -3.23
CA PRO A 151 16.05 7.57 -4.00
C PRO A 151 14.94 7.31 -5.02
N ILE A 152 14.65 6.05 -5.33
CA ILE A 152 13.81 5.65 -6.47
C ILE A 152 12.84 4.57 -5.99
N ASN A 153 11.55 4.71 -6.32
CA ASN A 153 10.56 3.71 -5.96
C ASN A 153 10.75 2.42 -6.77
N GLN A 154 10.20 1.33 -6.27
CA GLN A 154 10.02 0.11 -7.03
C GLN A 154 8.60 -0.42 -6.79
N MET A 155 8.03 -1.04 -7.80
CA MET A 155 6.78 -1.77 -7.66
C MET A 155 7.04 -3.26 -7.77
N ALA A 156 6.36 -4.03 -6.94
CA ALA A 156 6.55 -5.47 -6.85
C ALA A 156 5.21 -6.20 -6.81
N LEU A 157 5.22 -7.45 -7.27
CA LEU A 157 4.18 -8.42 -6.96
C LEU A 157 4.79 -9.57 -6.18
N HIS A 158 4.06 -10.02 -5.15
CA HIS A 158 4.35 -11.25 -4.42
C HIS A 158 3.16 -12.21 -4.57
N THR A 159 3.44 -13.43 -5.00
CA THR A 159 2.40 -14.42 -5.33
C THR A 159 2.78 -15.83 -4.87
N SER A 160 1.83 -16.75 -4.99
CA SER A 160 2.12 -18.19 -5.10
C SER A 160 2.91 -18.52 -6.38
N GLN A 161 3.49 -19.72 -6.45
CA GLN A 161 4.36 -20.14 -7.56
C GLN A 161 3.63 -20.13 -8.91
N GLY A 162 4.30 -19.66 -9.97
CA GLY A 162 3.81 -19.73 -11.36
C GLY A 162 3.47 -18.39 -12.01
N CYS A 163 3.81 -17.28 -11.35
CA CYS A 163 3.65 -15.92 -11.87
C CYS A 163 5.02 -15.27 -12.05
N THR A 164 5.27 -14.71 -13.23
CA THR A 164 6.52 -14.06 -13.61
C THR A 164 6.26 -12.84 -14.49
N LEU A 165 7.23 -11.93 -14.57
CA LEU A 165 7.24 -10.91 -15.61
C LEU A 165 7.34 -11.56 -16.99
N ALA A 166 6.36 -11.28 -17.84
CA ALA A 166 6.27 -11.88 -19.16
C ALA A 166 7.33 -11.27 -20.12
N PRO A 167 8.00 -12.06 -20.97
CA PRO A 167 8.99 -11.54 -21.92
C PRO A 167 8.42 -10.53 -22.94
N ASP A 168 7.11 -10.55 -23.16
CA ASP A 168 6.37 -9.65 -24.05
C ASP A 168 5.89 -8.36 -23.35
N ALA A 169 6.14 -8.21 -22.05
CA ALA A 169 5.71 -7.05 -21.28
C ALA A 169 6.30 -5.75 -21.85
N GLN A 170 5.43 -4.82 -22.23
CA GLN A 170 5.80 -3.49 -22.74
C GLN A 170 5.77 -2.48 -21.60
N MET A 171 6.93 -2.05 -21.12
CA MET A 171 7.04 -1.10 -20.02
C MET A 171 8.27 -0.19 -20.16
N THR A 172 8.27 0.95 -19.47
CA THR A 172 9.42 1.88 -19.47
C THR A 172 10.36 1.72 -18.27
N GLY A 173 9.91 1.06 -17.20
CA GLY A 173 10.68 0.83 -15.99
C GLY A 173 11.76 -0.25 -16.17
N LYS A 174 12.68 -0.31 -15.21
CA LYS A 174 13.78 -1.29 -15.23
C LYS A 174 13.37 -2.55 -14.48
N ILE A 175 13.40 -3.70 -15.14
CA ILE A 175 13.20 -5.00 -14.49
C ILE A 175 14.38 -5.27 -13.54
N VAL A 176 14.08 -5.50 -12.27
CA VAL A 176 15.05 -5.84 -11.21
C VAL A 176 14.96 -7.31 -10.85
N SER A 177 13.74 -7.86 -10.78
CA SER A 177 13.48 -9.28 -10.51
C SER A 177 12.31 -9.77 -11.35
N ASN A 178 12.38 -10.99 -11.85
CA ASN A 178 11.40 -11.55 -12.79
C ASN A 178 10.35 -12.47 -12.13
N ASP A 179 10.71 -13.16 -11.05
CA ASP A 179 9.88 -14.19 -10.43
C ASP A 179 9.07 -13.61 -9.27
N CYS A 180 7.73 -13.68 -9.36
CA CYS A 180 6.84 -13.10 -8.36
C CYS A 180 6.62 -14.05 -7.17
N TYR A 181 7.12 -15.28 -7.23
CA TYR A 181 6.95 -16.24 -6.16
C TYR A 181 7.66 -15.80 -4.87
N ASN A 182 6.91 -15.68 -3.77
CA ASN A 182 7.43 -15.28 -2.47
C ASN A 182 8.53 -16.22 -1.92
N GLY A 183 8.57 -17.48 -2.38
CA GLY A 183 9.58 -18.46 -2.01
C GLY A 183 10.92 -18.29 -2.72
N THR A 184 11.04 -17.36 -3.66
CA THR A 184 12.26 -17.11 -4.44
C THR A 184 13.06 -15.94 -3.86
N ASN A 185 14.39 -16.05 -3.87
CA ASN A 185 15.35 -14.99 -3.50
C ASN A 185 15.07 -14.26 -2.17
N GLY A 186 14.51 -14.96 -1.17
CA GLY A 186 14.21 -14.37 0.13
C GLY A 186 13.00 -13.44 0.10
N ASN A 187 11.92 -13.82 -0.59
CA ASN A 187 10.71 -13.02 -0.77
C ASN A 187 10.96 -11.72 -1.54
N GLN A 188 11.77 -11.78 -2.60
CA GLN A 188 12.04 -10.59 -3.41
C GLN A 188 10.84 -10.15 -4.25
N GLY A 189 10.00 -11.10 -4.70
CA GLY A 189 8.95 -10.83 -5.67
C GLY A 189 9.50 -10.41 -7.04
N CYS A 190 8.60 -10.05 -7.95
CA CYS A 190 8.97 -9.58 -9.28
C CYS A 190 8.89 -8.06 -9.36
N ILE A 191 10.05 -7.43 -9.46
CA ILE A 191 10.25 -6.01 -9.21
C ILE A 191 10.49 -5.27 -10.52
N VAL A 192 9.78 -4.16 -10.70
CA VAL A 192 10.07 -3.14 -11.70
C VAL A 192 10.42 -1.83 -10.98
N GLN A 193 11.65 -1.35 -11.17
CA GLN A 193 12.11 -0.07 -10.66
C GLN A 193 11.52 1.08 -11.48
N MET A 194 10.97 2.06 -10.78
CA MET A 194 10.37 3.28 -11.34
C MET A 194 11.45 4.25 -11.86
N PRO A 195 11.12 5.28 -12.67
CA PRO A 195 12.10 6.28 -13.11
C PRO A 195 12.55 7.19 -11.95
N GLU A 196 13.50 8.08 -12.22
CA GLU A 196 13.96 9.09 -11.27
C GLU A 196 12.80 9.98 -10.76
N ASN A 197 12.99 10.59 -9.60
CA ASN A 197 12.01 11.43 -8.90
C ASN A 197 10.72 10.70 -8.47
N SER A 198 10.70 9.37 -8.54
CA SER A 198 9.56 8.54 -8.11
C SER A 198 9.43 8.43 -6.59
N TYR A 199 10.50 8.69 -5.82
CA TYR A 199 10.47 8.54 -4.37
C TYR A 199 11.37 9.54 -3.64
N GLY A 200 11.24 9.54 -2.31
CA GLY A 200 12.14 10.23 -1.40
C GLY A 200 12.17 11.74 -1.58
N GLN A 201 13.33 12.32 -1.26
CA GLN A 201 13.53 13.77 -1.31
C GLN A 201 13.25 14.36 -2.70
N ALA A 202 13.63 13.64 -3.77
CA ALA A 202 13.44 14.11 -5.13
C ALA A 202 11.95 14.19 -5.51
N PHE A 203 11.15 13.21 -5.10
CA PHE A 203 9.69 13.25 -5.25
C PHE A 203 9.10 14.47 -4.52
N ALA A 204 9.47 14.66 -3.25
CA ALA A 204 8.97 15.78 -2.44
C ALA A 204 9.34 17.15 -3.03
N GLN A 205 10.58 17.32 -3.50
CA GLN A 205 11.06 18.57 -4.11
C GLN A 205 10.38 18.87 -5.46
N ASN A 206 9.93 17.85 -6.20
CA ASN A 206 9.15 18.02 -7.42
C ASN A 206 7.66 18.32 -7.19
N GLY A 207 7.22 18.47 -5.93
CA GLY A 207 5.80 18.62 -5.59
C GLY A 207 5.01 17.32 -5.74
N GLY A 208 5.71 16.19 -5.69
CA GLY A 208 5.19 14.84 -5.79
C GLY A 208 4.75 14.40 -7.18
N GLY A 209 3.67 13.65 -7.26
CA GLY A 209 3.20 13.02 -8.48
C GLY A 209 2.04 12.05 -8.23
N VAL A 210 1.66 11.34 -9.29
CA VAL A 210 0.55 10.38 -9.24
C VAL A 210 1.05 8.97 -9.54
N TYR A 211 0.60 8.04 -8.70
CA TYR A 211 0.73 6.60 -8.94
C TYR A 211 -0.61 6.03 -9.37
N ALA A 212 -0.61 5.24 -10.44
CA ALA A 212 -1.80 4.55 -10.93
C ALA A 212 -1.51 3.05 -11.15
N LEU A 213 -2.45 2.21 -10.75
CA LEU A 213 -2.43 0.75 -10.95
C LEU A 213 -3.76 0.31 -11.59
N GLU A 214 -3.69 -0.24 -12.80
CA GLU A 214 -4.80 -0.90 -13.47
C GLU A 214 -4.72 -2.42 -13.23
N TRP A 215 -5.78 -3.02 -12.68
CA TRP A 215 -6.02 -4.46 -12.76
C TRP A 215 -7.03 -4.71 -13.87
N SER A 216 -6.53 -4.99 -15.07
CA SER A 216 -7.35 -5.02 -16.29
C SER A 216 -8.28 -6.23 -16.34
N SER A 217 -9.53 -6.03 -16.76
CA SER A 217 -10.47 -7.12 -17.06
C SER A 217 -10.35 -7.64 -18.50
N THR A 218 -9.61 -6.95 -19.38
CA THR A 218 -9.48 -7.30 -20.81
C THR A 218 -8.27 -8.19 -21.11
N GLY A 219 -7.67 -8.79 -20.09
CA GLY A 219 -6.55 -9.72 -20.23
C GLY A 219 -5.17 -9.07 -20.35
N LYS A 220 -5.03 -7.78 -19.99
CA LYS A 220 -3.72 -7.12 -19.92
C LYS A 220 -2.96 -7.38 -18.61
N GLY A 221 -3.59 -8.02 -17.63
CA GLY A 221 -3.02 -8.26 -16.30
C GLY A 221 -2.95 -6.96 -15.50
N PHE A 222 -1.81 -6.73 -14.85
CA PHE A 222 -1.55 -5.47 -14.14
C PHE A 222 -0.73 -4.52 -14.99
N GLN A 223 -1.12 -3.24 -15.00
CA GLN A 223 -0.34 -2.15 -15.57
C GLN A 223 -0.23 -1.04 -14.55
N ALA A 224 0.92 -0.39 -14.46
CA ALA A 224 1.14 0.69 -13.52
C ALA A 224 1.93 1.84 -14.11
N TRP A 225 1.64 3.04 -13.63
CA TRP A 225 2.26 4.28 -14.07
C TRP A 225 2.67 5.12 -12.88
N PHE A 226 3.82 5.78 -13.02
CA PHE A 226 4.18 6.94 -12.24
C PHE A 226 4.21 8.17 -13.15
N PHE A 227 3.48 9.22 -12.77
CA PHE A 227 3.51 10.51 -13.42
C PHE A 227 4.10 11.56 -12.48
N PRO A 228 5.24 12.19 -12.80
CA PRO A 228 5.72 13.33 -12.03
C PRO A 228 4.70 14.48 -12.13
N ARG A 229 4.68 15.36 -11.13
CA ARG A 229 3.68 16.43 -10.98
C ARG A 229 3.38 17.22 -12.26
N ASN A 230 4.39 17.50 -13.08
CA ASN A 230 4.28 18.29 -14.31
C ASN A 230 3.83 17.50 -15.56
N ALA A 231 3.62 16.19 -15.44
CA ALA A 231 3.29 15.30 -16.54
C ALA A 231 2.06 14.43 -16.25
N ILE A 232 1.22 14.83 -15.29
CA ILE A 232 -0.04 14.14 -14.97
C ILE A 232 -1.03 14.30 -16.15
N PRO A 233 -1.53 13.21 -16.75
CA PRO A 233 -2.63 13.25 -17.71
C PRO A 233 -3.83 14.08 -17.24
N VAL A 234 -4.38 14.88 -18.15
CA VAL A 234 -5.45 15.85 -17.87
C VAL A 234 -6.76 15.21 -17.39
N ASP A 235 -7.01 13.95 -17.77
CA ASP A 235 -8.21 13.19 -17.47
C ASP A 235 -8.14 12.47 -16.11
N MET A 236 -6.98 12.44 -15.46
CA MET A 236 -6.75 11.65 -14.25
C MET A 236 -7.56 12.09 -13.03
N ALA A 237 -7.81 13.40 -12.95
CA ALA A 237 -8.66 13.99 -11.93
C ALA A 237 -10.16 13.90 -12.28
N SER A 238 -10.53 13.39 -13.45
CA SER A 238 -11.93 13.25 -13.88
C SER A 238 -12.61 12.05 -13.20
N ALA A 239 -13.94 11.96 -13.34
CA ALA A 239 -14.70 10.80 -12.89
C ALA A 239 -14.55 9.58 -13.81
N HIS A 240 -13.96 9.77 -15.00
CA HIS A 240 -13.88 8.78 -16.08
C HIS A 240 -12.50 8.82 -16.76
N PRO A 241 -11.42 8.46 -16.05
CA PRO A 241 -10.09 8.37 -16.65
C PRO A 241 -10.04 7.31 -17.75
N ASP A 242 -9.20 7.53 -18.75
CA ASP A 242 -8.92 6.61 -19.86
C ASP A 242 -7.42 6.29 -19.94
N PRO A 243 -6.98 5.19 -19.28
CA PRO A 243 -5.59 4.73 -19.32
C PRO A 243 -5.05 4.44 -20.73
N SER A 244 -5.90 4.22 -21.74
CA SER A 244 -5.44 3.97 -23.11
C SER A 244 -4.75 5.19 -23.74
N THR A 245 -4.98 6.38 -23.17
CA THR A 245 -4.37 7.65 -23.62
C THR A 245 -3.09 8.02 -22.88
N TRP A 246 -2.73 7.29 -21.83
CA TRP A 246 -1.60 7.63 -20.94
C TRP A 246 -0.23 7.17 -21.47
N GLY A 247 -0.21 6.43 -22.57
CA GLY A 247 1.00 5.87 -23.15
C GLY A 247 1.48 4.59 -22.46
N THR A 248 2.74 4.21 -22.74
CA THR A 248 3.34 2.99 -22.22
C THR A 248 3.43 3.02 -20.68
N PRO A 249 3.00 1.95 -19.97
CA PRO A 249 3.09 1.89 -18.52
C PRO A 249 4.55 1.87 -18.04
N THR A 250 4.76 2.32 -16.81
CA THR A 250 6.06 2.21 -16.14
C THR A 250 6.36 0.77 -15.76
N ALA A 251 5.36 0.01 -15.31
CA ALA A 251 5.46 -1.41 -15.04
C ALA A 251 4.27 -2.17 -15.62
N ALA A 252 4.48 -3.40 -16.07
CA ALA A 252 3.42 -4.25 -16.59
C ALA A 252 3.69 -5.72 -16.25
N TRP A 253 2.66 -6.41 -15.77
CA TRP A 253 2.64 -7.86 -15.52
C TRP A 253 1.51 -8.49 -16.33
N PRO A 254 1.76 -8.85 -17.60
CA PRO A 254 0.74 -9.43 -18.48
C PRO A 254 0.26 -10.80 -18.02
N GLU A 255 -0.99 -11.14 -18.37
CA GLU A 255 -1.58 -12.46 -18.07
C GLU A 255 -0.78 -13.64 -18.65
N SER A 256 -0.01 -13.41 -19.72
CA SER A 256 0.85 -14.42 -20.36
C SER A 256 1.98 -14.92 -19.45
N GLY A 257 2.48 -14.07 -18.55
CA GLY A 257 3.49 -14.42 -17.55
C GLY A 257 2.93 -14.62 -16.16
N CYS A 258 1.77 -14.01 -15.86
CA CYS A 258 1.13 -14.06 -14.55
C CYS A 258 -0.39 -14.03 -14.68
N ASP A 259 -1.05 -15.18 -14.59
CA ASP A 259 -2.51 -15.26 -14.59
C ASP A 259 -3.07 -14.65 -13.30
N SER A 260 -3.47 -13.38 -13.37
CA SER A 260 -3.91 -12.61 -12.22
C SER A 260 -5.12 -13.24 -11.52
N SER A 261 -5.93 -14.01 -12.25
CA SER A 261 -7.12 -14.67 -11.72
C SER A 261 -6.78 -15.90 -10.88
N LYS A 262 -5.56 -16.44 -11.01
CA LYS A 262 -5.07 -17.56 -10.19
C LYS A 262 -4.30 -17.10 -8.95
N HIS A 263 -3.66 -15.94 -9.03
CA HIS A 263 -2.71 -15.48 -8.01
C HIS A 263 -3.25 -14.35 -7.13
N PHE A 264 -4.30 -13.64 -7.56
CA PHE A 264 -4.83 -12.49 -6.84
C PHE A 264 -6.32 -12.65 -6.52
N GLY A 265 -6.68 -12.40 -5.27
CA GLY A 265 -8.06 -12.22 -4.82
C GLY A 265 -8.45 -10.75 -4.75
N PRO A 266 -9.66 -10.41 -4.26
CA PRO A 266 -10.00 -9.03 -3.89
C PRO A 266 -8.93 -8.43 -2.96
N GLN A 267 -8.46 -7.24 -3.29
CA GLN A 267 -7.33 -6.58 -2.65
C GLN A 267 -7.79 -5.45 -1.73
N THR A 268 -7.35 -5.42 -0.48
CA THR A 268 -7.49 -4.23 0.39
C THR A 268 -6.25 -3.37 0.25
N LEU A 269 -6.45 -2.07 0.08
CA LEU A 269 -5.38 -1.10 -0.07
C LEU A 269 -4.89 -0.67 1.32
N ILE A 270 -3.59 -0.49 1.49
CA ILE A 270 -2.91 -0.31 2.78
C ILE A 270 -1.98 0.90 2.70
N PHE A 271 -2.04 1.76 3.72
CA PHE A 271 -0.96 2.68 4.06
C PHE A 271 -0.31 2.22 5.36
N ASP A 272 1.01 2.18 5.39
CA ASP A 272 1.75 2.13 6.65
C ASP A 272 3.10 2.85 6.57
N ILE A 273 3.63 3.16 7.75
CA ILE A 273 5.01 3.58 7.90
C ILE A 273 5.62 2.78 9.05
N SER A 274 6.29 1.68 8.72
CA SER A 274 7.11 0.92 9.65
C SER A 274 8.44 1.63 9.91
N VAL A 275 9.16 1.14 10.93
CA VAL A 275 10.44 1.69 11.38
C VAL A 275 11.41 0.54 11.60
N CYS A 276 12.59 0.58 11.00
CA CYS A 276 13.55 -0.53 10.96
C CYS A 276 12.96 -1.83 10.39
N GLY A 277 12.76 -2.86 11.21
CA GLY A 277 12.28 -4.15 10.76
C GLY A 277 13.29 -4.97 9.95
N SER A 278 12.79 -6.06 9.37
CA SER A 278 13.57 -7.02 8.58
C SER A 278 14.24 -6.41 7.36
N TRP A 279 13.75 -5.29 6.83
CA TRP A 279 14.30 -4.67 5.63
C TRP A 279 15.04 -3.37 5.91
N ALA A 280 14.37 -2.31 6.40
CA ALA A 280 15.05 -1.04 6.65
C ALA A 280 16.10 -1.15 7.75
N GLY A 281 15.92 -2.08 8.70
CA GLY A 281 16.86 -2.38 9.77
C GLY A 281 17.95 -3.40 9.42
N GLU A 282 17.87 -4.07 8.26
CA GLU A 282 18.92 -5.00 7.84
C GLU A 282 20.24 -4.22 7.66
N THR A 283 21.34 -4.76 8.21
CA THR A 283 22.57 -3.98 8.36
C THR A 283 23.15 -3.55 7.02
N SER A 284 23.17 -4.43 6.02
CA SER A 284 23.71 -4.10 4.70
C SER A 284 22.83 -3.07 3.96
N VAL A 285 21.52 -3.22 4.04
CA VAL A 285 20.54 -2.30 3.44
C VAL A 285 20.61 -0.93 4.12
N PHE A 286 20.61 -0.89 5.45
CA PHE A 286 20.71 0.35 6.22
C PHE A 286 22.02 1.08 5.92
N GLN A 287 23.17 0.42 5.98
CA GLN A 287 24.46 1.08 5.70
C GLN A 287 24.59 1.54 4.24
N SER A 288 23.93 0.87 3.28
CA SER A 288 23.99 1.25 1.86
C SER A 288 23.29 2.58 1.57
N THR A 289 22.26 2.92 2.33
CA THR A 289 21.43 4.13 2.12
C THR A 289 21.63 5.18 3.21
N CYS A 290 22.07 4.77 4.40
CA CYS A 290 22.28 5.60 5.58
C CYS A 290 23.69 5.40 6.18
N PRO A 291 24.75 5.65 5.40
CA PRO A 291 26.11 5.46 5.89
C PRO A 291 26.41 6.38 7.07
N ASN A 292 27.18 5.87 8.03
CA ASN A 292 27.64 6.60 9.22
C ASN A 292 26.53 7.06 10.19
N GLN A 293 25.35 6.45 10.15
CA GLN A 293 24.24 6.75 11.08
C GLN A 293 24.17 5.82 12.30
N GLY A 294 25.16 4.93 12.48
CA GLY A 294 25.09 3.87 13.50
C GLY A 294 24.22 2.70 13.01
N SER A 295 23.47 2.09 13.91
CA SER A 295 22.45 1.09 13.58
C SER A 295 21.08 1.74 13.43
N CYS A 296 20.14 1.06 12.77
CA CYS A 296 18.78 1.55 12.63
C CYS A 296 18.11 1.87 13.98
N LEU A 297 18.34 1.03 14.98
CA LEU A 297 17.74 1.15 16.31
C LEU A 297 18.22 2.39 17.08
N ASP A 298 19.44 2.87 16.79
CA ASP A 298 19.99 4.09 17.42
C ASP A 298 19.17 5.34 17.06
N LEU A 299 18.46 5.31 15.93
CA LEU A 299 17.67 6.43 15.44
C LEU A 299 16.27 6.51 16.06
N VAL A 300 15.74 5.39 16.57
CA VAL A 300 14.31 5.28 16.89
C VAL A 300 13.86 6.22 18.01
N ARG A 301 14.73 6.47 18.99
CA ARG A 301 14.37 7.28 20.15
C ARG A 301 14.36 8.78 19.87
N ASN A 302 15.05 9.24 18.83
CA ASN A 302 15.11 10.66 18.50
C ASN A 302 13.98 11.04 17.51
N PRO A 303 12.99 11.83 17.94
CA PRO A 303 11.86 12.21 17.08
C PRO A 303 12.26 12.99 15.83
N ARG A 304 13.39 13.72 15.88
CA ARG A 304 13.85 14.55 14.75
C ARG A 304 14.26 13.75 13.52
N ASN A 305 14.53 12.46 13.68
CA ASN A 305 14.82 11.57 12.54
C ASN A 305 13.59 11.33 11.65
N TYR A 306 12.39 11.74 12.09
CA TYR A 306 11.11 11.42 11.45
C TYR A 306 10.37 12.66 10.90
N ASP A 307 11.05 13.81 10.79
CA ASP A 307 10.46 15.04 10.26
C ASP A 307 10.00 14.92 8.78
N THR A 308 10.62 14.00 8.02
CA THR A 308 10.26 13.66 6.63
C THR A 308 9.48 12.34 6.52
N ALA A 309 9.10 11.72 7.63
CA ALA A 309 8.42 10.43 7.65
C ALA A 309 6.89 10.60 7.60
N TYR A 310 6.37 11.17 6.51
CA TYR A 310 4.94 11.36 6.30
C TYR A 310 4.51 11.25 4.84
N PHE A 311 3.29 10.72 4.64
CA PHE A 311 2.55 10.90 3.41
C PHE A 311 1.81 12.23 3.45
N GLU A 312 1.79 12.94 2.33
CA GLU A 312 0.81 14.00 2.06
C GLU A 312 0.05 13.64 0.79
N VAL A 313 -1.23 13.32 0.94
CA VAL A 313 -2.06 12.73 -0.12
C VAL A 313 -3.22 13.67 -0.44
N ALA A 314 -3.32 14.11 -1.69
CA ALA A 314 -4.44 14.93 -2.15
C ALA A 314 -5.72 14.10 -2.28
N TYR A 315 -5.60 12.92 -2.91
CA TYR A 315 -6.68 11.94 -2.97
C TYR A 315 -6.18 10.53 -3.26
N VAL A 316 -6.99 9.55 -2.86
CA VAL A 316 -6.99 8.20 -3.42
C VAL A 316 -8.35 7.96 -4.09
N ARG A 317 -8.34 7.41 -5.30
CA ARG A 317 -9.56 7.00 -6.01
C ARG A 317 -9.40 5.59 -6.53
N ILE A 318 -10.46 4.81 -6.37
CA ILE A 318 -10.59 3.49 -6.96
C ILE A 318 -11.76 3.57 -7.94
N TYR A 319 -11.48 3.29 -9.19
CA TYR A 319 -12.47 3.23 -10.26
C TYR A 319 -12.77 1.77 -10.61
N SER A 320 -13.96 1.52 -11.16
CA SER A 320 -14.38 0.23 -11.72
C SER A 320 -14.87 0.41 -13.16
N ASP A 321 -14.61 -0.60 -13.98
CA ASP A 321 -15.11 -0.74 -15.35
C ASP A 321 -16.49 -1.43 -15.44
N GLY A 322 -17.09 -1.78 -14.29
CA GLY A 322 -18.37 -2.50 -14.21
C GLY A 322 -18.31 -4.00 -14.51
N SER A 323 -17.13 -4.57 -14.79
CA SER A 323 -16.97 -6.00 -15.06
C SER A 323 -17.06 -6.87 -13.81
N SER A 324 -16.84 -6.29 -12.62
CA SER A 324 -16.92 -6.94 -11.32
C SER A 324 -18.26 -6.71 -10.60
N GLY A 325 -19.37 -6.80 -11.34
CA GLY A 325 -20.74 -6.69 -10.82
C GLY A 325 -21.16 -7.83 -9.90
N GLY A 326 -20.70 -7.81 -8.65
CA GLY A 326 -21.18 -8.62 -7.54
C GLY A 326 -21.47 -7.74 -6.31
N SER A 327 -22.61 -7.03 -6.34
CA SER A 327 -23.24 -6.28 -5.23
C SER A 327 -22.42 -5.21 -4.51
N ALA A 328 -22.46 -3.97 -5.02
CA ALA A 328 -22.49 -2.78 -4.17
C ALA A 328 -23.80 -2.03 -4.48
N GLY A 329 -24.68 -1.94 -3.48
CA GLY A 329 -25.91 -1.17 -3.58
C GLY A 329 -25.58 0.28 -3.92
N GLY A 330 -26.15 0.75 -5.03
CA GLY A 330 -26.06 2.15 -5.41
C GLY A 330 -26.71 3.02 -4.34
N ALA A 331 -25.89 3.63 -3.48
CA ALA A 331 -26.31 4.77 -2.69
C ALA A 331 -26.33 5.99 -3.61
N SER A 332 -27.52 6.28 -4.14
CA SER A 332 -27.80 7.58 -4.74
C SER A 332 -27.68 8.66 -3.66
N LEU A 333 -26.94 9.72 -3.96
CA LEU A 333 -26.84 10.93 -3.14
C LEU A 333 -28.24 11.55 -2.99
N PRO A 334 -28.76 11.81 -1.77
CA PRO A 334 -29.94 12.64 -1.62
C PRO A 334 -29.54 14.12 -1.58
N SER A 335 -30.10 14.87 -2.51
CA SER A 335 -30.30 16.32 -2.45
C SER A 335 -31.53 16.63 -1.59
N GLY A 336 -31.45 17.64 -0.70
CA GLY A 336 -32.63 18.42 -0.29
C GLY A 336 -33.00 18.49 1.22
N SER A 337 -32.64 19.63 1.83
CA SER A 337 -33.42 20.53 2.72
C SER A 337 -34.35 20.03 3.87
N SER A 338 -34.01 20.53 5.07
CA SER A 338 -34.81 20.94 6.26
C SER A 338 -36.32 20.61 6.39
N THR A 339 -36.73 20.05 7.54
CA THR A 339 -37.56 20.69 8.61
C THR A 339 -38.01 19.65 9.67
N GLY A 340 -38.14 20.07 10.94
CA GLY A 340 -39.10 19.48 11.89
C GLY A 340 -38.55 18.84 13.18
N SER A 341 -38.70 19.56 14.30
CA SER A 341 -38.40 19.17 15.68
C SER A 341 -39.29 18.05 16.26
N ALA A 342 -38.75 17.21 17.16
CA ALA A 342 -39.41 16.80 18.42
C ALA A 342 -38.41 16.13 19.40
N LYS A 343 -38.61 16.45 20.68
CA LYS A 343 -37.80 16.20 21.90
C LYS A 343 -38.10 14.80 22.53
N PRO A 344 -37.25 14.24 23.44
CA PRO A 344 -37.25 12.82 23.78
C PRO A 344 -38.07 12.48 25.03
N THR A 345 -38.33 11.19 25.23
CA THR A 345 -38.88 10.63 26.47
C THR A 345 -37.98 9.54 27.04
N HIS A 346 -37.65 9.74 28.31
CA HIS A 346 -37.03 8.80 29.23
C HIS A 346 -37.95 7.60 29.51
N THR A 347 -37.34 6.43 29.76
CA THR A 347 -37.86 5.50 30.77
C THR A 347 -36.71 4.78 31.46
N SER A 348 -36.68 4.98 32.78
CA SER A 348 -35.86 4.33 33.79
C SER A 348 -36.43 2.96 34.17
N SER A 349 -35.55 2.00 34.48
CA SER A 349 -35.88 0.92 35.43
C SER A 349 -34.67 0.53 36.27
N THR A 350 -34.91 0.65 37.57
CA THR A 350 -34.07 0.44 38.76
C THR A 350 -33.85 -1.03 39.16
N GLY A 351 -32.73 -1.27 39.86
CA GLY A 351 -32.56 -2.26 40.96
C GLY A 351 -32.13 -3.66 40.53
N SER A 352 -31.27 -4.41 41.23
CA SER A 352 -30.85 -4.34 42.62
C SER A 352 -29.54 -5.12 42.83
N THR A 353 -28.86 -4.78 43.91
CA THR A 353 -27.63 -5.27 44.54
C THR A 353 -27.43 -6.79 44.63
N ASN A 354 -26.18 -7.24 44.58
CA ASN A 354 -25.60 -8.06 45.66
C ASN A 354 -24.07 -7.99 45.68
N ALA A 355 -23.55 -7.70 46.88
CA ALA A 355 -22.14 -7.80 47.24
C ALA A 355 -21.84 -9.22 47.73
N GLY A 356 -20.63 -9.72 47.43
CA GLY A 356 -20.14 -11.01 47.91
C GLY A 356 -18.63 -11.11 47.69
N SER A 357 -17.88 -10.78 48.74
CA SER A 357 -16.44 -10.87 48.88
C SER A 357 -15.95 -12.31 49.05
N SER A 358 -14.78 -12.66 48.50
CA SER A 358 -13.56 -13.12 49.23
C SER A 358 -12.73 -14.18 48.49
N ALA A 359 -11.40 -13.99 48.63
CA ALA A 359 -10.33 -14.98 48.77
C ALA A 359 -9.72 -15.66 47.52
N ASN A 360 -8.48 -15.23 47.26
CA ASN A 360 -7.26 -16.02 47.10
C ASN A 360 -7.36 -17.47 46.60
N ASP A 361 -6.68 -17.74 45.48
CA ASP A 361 -5.77 -18.88 45.43
C ASP A 361 -4.57 -18.59 44.53
N ALA A 362 -3.39 -18.81 45.10
CA ALA A 362 -2.12 -18.83 44.42
C ALA A 362 -1.84 -20.29 44.03
N ALA A 363 -1.51 -20.53 42.76
CA ALA A 363 -0.90 -21.79 42.35
C ALA A 363 0.16 -21.53 41.28
N SER A 364 1.41 -21.69 41.70
CA SER A 364 2.62 -21.81 40.89
C SER A 364 2.57 -23.04 40.00
N VAL A 365 2.94 -22.92 38.72
CA VAL A 365 3.52 -24.06 37.98
C VAL A 365 4.65 -23.59 37.04
N SER A 366 5.79 -24.24 37.27
CA SER A 366 7.10 -24.23 36.66
C SER A 366 7.26 -23.92 35.16
N SER A 367 8.34 -23.16 34.92
CA SER A 367 9.12 -23.02 33.70
C SER A 367 9.73 -24.33 33.19
N HIS A 368 9.56 -24.61 31.89
CA HIS A 368 10.46 -25.49 31.16
C HIS A 368 11.22 -24.71 30.10
N PHE A 369 12.54 -24.65 30.30
CA PHE A 369 13.54 -24.21 29.34
C PHE A 369 13.65 -25.24 28.22
N LEU A 370 13.50 -24.80 26.97
CA LEU A 370 13.95 -25.53 25.79
C LEU A 370 14.82 -24.57 24.96
N THR A 371 16.12 -24.83 24.98
CA THR A 371 17.13 -24.23 24.12
C THR A 371 16.97 -24.67 22.66
N PRO A 372 17.06 -23.79 21.66
CA PRO A 372 17.37 -24.21 20.30
C PRO A 372 18.88 -24.16 20.06
N ALA A 373 19.41 -25.28 19.58
CA ALA A 373 20.78 -25.41 19.10
C ALA A 373 20.96 -24.63 17.78
N ALA A 374 22.02 -23.83 17.73
CA ALA A 374 22.49 -23.13 16.54
C ALA A 374 23.02 -24.14 15.50
N SER A 375 22.53 -24.02 14.26
CA SER A 375 23.16 -24.65 13.10
C SER A 375 23.77 -23.56 12.23
N LEU A 376 25.11 -23.47 12.23
CA LEU A 376 25.87 -22.65 11.30
C LEU A 376 25.77 -23.28 9.90
N ALA A 377 25.21 -22.54 8.95
CA ALA A 377 25.42 -22.78 7.52
C ALA A 377 26.25 -21.61 6.96
N LEU A 378 27.52 -21.88 6.69
CA LEU A 378 28.42 -20.99 5.96
C LEU A 378 28.01 -20.96 4.49
N GLY A 379 27.30 -19.91 4.09
CA GLY A 379 27.08 -19.56 2.69
C GLY A 379 28.13 -18.54 2.23
N VAL A 380 29.09 -19.00 1.43
CA VAL A 380 30.06 -18.15 0.72
C VAL A 380 29.32 -17.49 -0.44
N ILE A 381 29.13 -16.16 -0.40
CA ILE A 381 28.72 -15.39 -1.58
C ILE A 381 29.94 -14.58 -2.04
N ALA A 382 30.38 -14.91 -3.26
CA ALA A 382 31.47 -14.24 -3.95
C ALA A 382 31.04 -12.83 -4.37
N ALA A 383 31.70 -11.83 -3.80
CA ALA A 383 31.69 -10.47 -4.30
C ALA A 383 32.49 -10.43 -5.61
N TRP A 384 31.83 -10.13 -6.73
CA TRP A 384 32.50 -9.65 -7.93
C TRP A 384 32.25 -8.15 -8.05
N PHE A 385 33.26 -7.37 -7.70
CA PHE A 385 33.45 -6.03 -8.23
C PHE A 385 33.80 -6.12 -9.71
N MET A 386 33.25 -5.22 -10.53
CA MET A 386 34.01 -4.57 -11.59
C MET A 386 33.29 -3.32 -12.12
N LEU A 387 33.98 -2.18 -11.89
CA LEU A 387 34.04 -0.92 -12.63
C LEU A 387 32.81 0.00 -12.70
#